data_AF-R5CZZ4-F1
#
_entry.id   AF-R5CZZ4-F1
#
_cell.length_a   1.000
_cell.length_b   1.000
_cell.length_c   1.000
_cell.angle_alpha   90.00
_cell.angle_beta   90.00
_cell.angle_gamma   90.00
#
_symmetry.space_group_name_H-M   'P 1'
#
loop_
_entity.id
_entity.type
_entity.pdbx_description
1 polymer ?
#
loop_
_entity_poly.entity_id
_entity_poly.type
_entity_poly.pdbx_seq_one_letter_code
_entity_poly.pdbx_strand_id
1 'polypeptide(L)'
;MKNVFGYPYSKTEDMPCDGARFVTERVDPAFKSEIDSSKQRIEEVKKKGRMPLIKLFLGGMFAPIGMYIYIRVMEMTDSMDIIAAFSVEPLLCTAFVLCMLIAAGTIVMLFVTNKKARSSPELKEANARLASLDKNSEIMLGIPQEYEKVDVLSFEYVEKDGKVKIKDTQSYKYLNNAMKLYKDGDMLCLADIERVYSLPVADVKKYVLKKRKTIISGWNKETAYNEGRYIKYKLSKNDNGSINSKFCAMRCADSFGEYELFFPEYELAQFKAIADVPVEKE
;
A
#
# COMPACT_ATOMS: atom_id res chain seq x y z
N MET A 1 -14.69 -20.79 2.59
CA MET A 1 -13.87 -20.31 1.47
C MET A 1 -12.68 -19.55 2.05
N LYS A 2 -11.46 -19.93 1.66
CA LYS A 2 -10.21 -19.30 2.11
C LYS A 2 -9.67 -18.35 1.05
N ASN A 3 -8.82 -17.38 1.40
CA ASN A 3 -8.21 -16.49 0.40
C ASN A 3 -6.76 -16.88 0.13
N VAL A 4 -6.34 -17.02 -1.13
CA VAL A 4 -4.96 -17.43 -1.50
C VAL A 4 -3.90 -16.56 -0.81
N PHE A 5 -4.13 -15.25 -0.70
CA PHE A 5 -3.25 -14.29 -0.04
C PHE A 5 -3.84 -13.80 1.30
N GLY A 6 -4.66 -14.63 1.96
CA GLY A 6 -5.10 -14.44 3.33
C GLY A 6 -4.06 -14.98 4.31
N TYR A 7 -3.71 -14.17 5.30
CA TYR A 7 -2.76 -14.53 6.35
C TYR A 7 -3.49 -14.64 7.69
N PRO A 8 -3.52 -15.82 8.33
CA PRO A 8 -4.02 -15.94 9.69
C PRO A 8 -3.16 -15.07 10.61
N TYR A 9 -3.79 -14.14 11.32
CA TYR A 9 -3.07 -13.27 12.24
C TYR A 9 -2.66 -14.06 13.50
N SER A 10 -1.35 -14.08 13.77
CA SER A 10 -0.77 -14.58 15.01
C SER A 10 0.15 -13.52 15.62
N LYS A 11 0.23 -13.49 16.96
CA LYS A 11 1.14 -12.59 17.70
C LYS A 11 2.52 -13.20 17.91
N THR A 12 2.63 -14.52 17.77
CA THR A 12 3.77 -15.31 18.25
C THR A 12 4.51 -16.02 17.14
N GLU A 13 3.86 -16.27 16.00
CA GLU A 13 4.43 -17.04 14.90
C GLU A 13 4.03 -16.44 13.56
N ASP A 14 4.92 -16.49 12.57
CA ASP A 14 4.58 -16.19 11.19
C ASP A 14 3.79 -17.35 10.59
N MET A 15 2.49 -17.14 10.44
CA MET A 15 1.61 -18.13 9.83
C MET A 15 1.73 -18.07 8.31
N PRO A 16 1.85 -19.23 7.62
CA PRO A 16 1.80 -19.24 6.16
C PRO A 16 0.45 -18.72 5.66
N CYS A 17 0.45 -18.10 4.48
CA CYS A 17 -0.79 -17.75 3.81
C CYS A 17 -1.62 -19.01 3.50
N ASP A 18 -2.94 -18.87 3.46
CA ASP A 18 -3.86 -19.97 3.12
C ASP A 18 -3.55 -20.60 1.74
N GLY A 19 -2.99 -19.82 0.81
CA GLY A 19 -2.55 -20.26 -0.50
C GLY A 19 -1.17 -20.92 -0.56
N ALA A 20 -0.50 -21.17 0.57
CA ALA A 20 0.85 -21.74 0.60
C ALA A 20 0.97 -23.09 -0.13
N ARG A 21 -0.15 -23.81 -0.26
CA ARG A 21 -0.26 -25.06 -1.02
C ARG A 21 -0.13 -24.91 -2.53
N PHE A 22 -0.45 -23.74 -3.07
CA PHE A 22 -0.35 -23.46 -4.50
C PHE A 22 1.08 -23.07 -4.89
N VAL A 23 1.99 -22.98 -3.92
CA VAL A 23 3.38 -22.65 -4.20
C VAL A 23 4.07 -23.85 -4.83
N THR A 24 4.45 -23.72 -6.10
CA THR A 24 5.15 -24.76 -6.85
C THR A 24 6.66 -24.54 -6.88
N GLU A 25 7.09 -23.29 -6.91
CA GLU A 25 8.51 -22.92 -6.95
C GLU A 25 8.85 -21.93 -5.85
N ARG A 26 10.07 -22.03 -5.30
CA ARG A 26 10.61 -21.14 -4.28
C ARG A 26 12.09 -20.89 -4.53
N VAL A 27 12.53 -19.67 -4.27
CA VAL A 27 13.97 -19.38 -4.19
C VAL A 27 14.59 -20.15 -3.02
N ASP A 28 15.89 -20.43 -3.10
CA ASP A 28 16.59 -21.11 -2.03
C ASP A 28 16.70 -20.24 -0.77
N PRO A 29 16.92 -20.86 0.42
CA PRO A 29 16.98 -20.12 1.67
C PRO A 29 18.07 -19.05 1.74
N ALA A 30 19.21 -19.23 1.06
CA ALA A 30 20.29 -18.24 1.06
C ALA A 30 19.88 -17.01 0.24
N PHE A 31 19.27 -17.22 -0.93
CA PHE A 31 18.73 -16.13 -1.74
C PHE A 31 17.56 -15.40 -1.05
N LYS A 32 16.69 -16.14 -0.36
CA LYS A 32 15.64 -15.53 0.49
C LYS A 32 16.23 -14.61 1.55
N SER A 33 17.27 -15.04 2.25
CA SER A 33 17.97 -14.22 3.24
C SER A 33 18.54 -12.93 2.62
N GLU A 34 19.08 -13.02 1.40
CA GLU A 34 19.56 -11.84 0.68
C GLU A 34 18.41 -10.86 0.35
N ILE A 35 17.29 -11.36 -0.16
CA ILE A 35 16.08 -10.56 -0.40
C ILE A 35 15.62 -9.88 0.90
N ASP A 36 15.50 -10.63 1.98
CA ASP A 36 15.03 -10.12 3.27
C ASP A 36 15.98 -9.06 3.83
N SER A 37 17.30 -9.24 3.71
CA SER A 37 18.29 -8.23 4.08
C SER A 37 18.17 -6.94 3.25
N SER A 38 17.88 -7.06 1.95
CA SER A 38 17.70 -5.92 1.06
C SER A 38 16.41 -5.17 1.38
N LYS A 39 15.31 -5.88 1.69
CA LYS A 39 14.04 -5.29 2.15
C LYS A 39 14.23 -4.55 3.47
N GLN A 40 14.92 -5.16 4.44
CA GLN A 40 15.24 -4.53 5.73
C GLN A 40 16.06 -3.25 5.53
N ARG A 41 17.06 -3.28 4.65
CA ARG A 41 17.90 -2.12 4.35
C ARG A 41 17.07 -0.94 3.80
N ILE A 42 16.14 -1.22 2.88
CA ILE A 42 15.23 -0.20 2.35
C ILE A 42 14.40 0.43 3.47
N GLU A 43 13.85 -0.37 4.38
CA GLU A 43 13.05 0.14 5.50
C GLU A 43 13.88 0.94 6.52
N GLU A 44 15.12 0.52 6.79
CA GLU A 44 16.06 1.29 7.62
C GLU A 44 16.37 2.66 7.02
N VAL A 45 16.69 2.70 5.72
CA VAL A 45 17.00 3.95 5.01
C VAL A 45 15.78 4.87 4.99
N LYS A 46 14.58 4.32 4.73
CA LYS A 46 13.32 5.07 4.83
C LYS A 46 13.10 5.61 6.24
N LYS A 47 13.36 4.81 7.28
CA LYS A 47 13.19 5.22 8.69
C LYS A 47 14.17 6.32 9.08
N LYS A 48 15.44 6.22 8.67
CA LYS A 48 16.47 7.26 8.87
C LYS A 48 16.12 8.57 8.17
N GLY A 49 15.48 8.49 7.01
CA GLY A 49 15.03 9.65 6.25
C GLY A 49 13.79 10.36 6.82
N ARG A 50 13.05 9.75 7.76
CA ARG A 50 11.88 10.39 8.38
C ARG A 50 12.33 11.43 9.41
N MET A 51 11.63 12.57 9.43
CA MET A 51 11.85 13.60 10.44
C MET A 51 11.60 13.02 11.86
N PRO A 52 12.45 13.31 12.85
CA PRO A 52 12.23 12.86 14.22
C PRO A 52 10.87 13.32 14.75
N LEU A 53 10.11 12.41 15.37
CA LEU A 53 8.77 12.67 15.90
C LEU A 53 8.75 13.87 16.88
N ILE A 54 9.81 14.06 17.65
CA ILE A 54 9.95 15.18 18.58
C ILE A 54 9.93 16.53 17.85
N LYS A 55 10.63 16.63 16.71
CA LYS A 55 10.66 17.88 15.93
C LYS A 55 9.30 18.17 15.28
N LEU A 56 8.60 17.13 14.84
CA LEU A 56 7.24 17.24 14.32
C LEU A 56 6.27 17.69 15.42
N PHE A 57 6.38 17.11 16.61
CA PHE A 57 5.54 17.44 17.76
C PHE A 57 5.74 18.89 18.22
N LEU A 58 6.99 19.30 18.41
CA LEU A 58 7.33 20.67 18.85
C LEU A 58 6.80 21.73 17.87
N GLY A 59 7.00 21.54 16.56
CA GLY A 59 6.49 22.47 15.56
C GLY A 59 4.97 22.40 15.39
N GLY A 60 4.37 21.21 15.55
CA GLY A 60 2.93 21.00 15.48
C GLY A 60 2.14 21.69 16.60
N MET A 61 2.74 21.90 17.77
CA MET A 61 2.11 22.61 18.89
C MET A 61 1.92 24.11 18.65
N PHE A 62 2.76 24.74 17.82
CA PHE A 62 2.65 26.19 17.58
C PHE A 62 1.42 26.57 16.76
N ALA A 63 0.87 25.66 15.95
CA ALA A 63 -0.35 25.91 15.19
C ALA A 63 -1.60 26.10 16.08
N PRO A 64 -1.96 25.19 17.01
CA PRO A 64 -3.09 25.40 17.91
C PRO A 64 -2.85 26.53 18.92
N ILE A 65 -1.60 26.76 19.36
CA ILE A 65 -1.26 27.90 20.22
C ILE A 65 -1.49 29.22 19.47
N GLY A 66 -1.01 29.32 18.22
CA GLY A 66 -1.27 30.48 17.35
C GLY A 66 -2.77 30.69 17.15
N MET A 67 -3.53 29.63 16.87
CA MET A 67 -4.98 29.72 16.70
C MET A 67 -5.69 30.22 17.97
N TYR A 68 -5.27 29.75 19.15
CA TYR A 68 -5.79 30.24 20.42
C TYR A 68 -5.49 31.74 20.63
N ILE A 69 -4.25 32.18 20.37
CA ILE A 69 -3.88 33.60 20.46
C ILE A 69 -4.71 34.44 19.49
N TYR A 70 -4.92 33.96 18.26
CA TYR A 70 -5.76 34.63 17.28
C TYR A 70 -7.18 34.85 17.79
N ILE A 71 -7.84 33.81 18.33
CA ILE A 71 -9.19 33.93 18.89
C ILE A 71 -9.23 34.99 20.00
N ARG A 72 -8.26 35.00 20.92
CA ARG A 72 -8.19 35.98 22.02
C ARG A 72 -8.00 37.41 21.52
N VAL A 73 -7.20 37.60 20.48
CA VAL A 73 -6.99 38.92 19.87
C VAL A 73 -8.28 39.41 19.18
N MET A 74 -9.02 38.53 18.52
CA MET A 74 -10.32 38.90 17.90
C MET A 74 -11.39 39.21 18.96
N GLU A 75 -11.45 38.45 20.06
CA GLU A 75 -12.35 38.74 21.20
C GLU A 75 -12.09 40.11 21.83
N MET A 76 -10.82 40.54 21.90
CA MET A 76 -10.44 41.82 22.51
C MET A 76 -10.69 43.03 21.61
N THR A 77 -10.67 42.83 20.29
CA THR A 77 -10.72 43.93 19.31
C THR A 77 -12.06 44.07 18.63
N ASP A 78 -12.98 43.12 18.85
CA ASP A 78 -14.32 43.04 18.24
C ASP A 78 -14.29 43.20 16.71
N SER A 79 -13.14 42.86 16.11
CA SER A 79 -12.82 43.07 14.71
C SER A 79 -11.99 41.90 14.19
N MET A 80 -12.17 41.57 12.91
CA MET A 80 -11.39 40.50 12.26
C MET A 80 -10.04 40.97 11.69
N ASP A 81 -9.64 42.20 11.99
CA ASP A 81 -8.46 42.82 11.39
C ASP A 81 -7.24 42.74 12.32
N ILE A 82 -6.29 41.88 11.95
CA ILE A 82 -5.03 41.66 12.68
C ILE A 82 -4.16 42.94 12.68
N ILE A 83 -4.26 43.79 11.65
CA ILE A 83 -3.49 45.04 11.55
C ILE A 83 -4.04 46.05 12.54
N ALA A 84 -5.37 46.18 12.62
CA ALA A 84 -6.02 47.00 13.64
C ALA A 84 -5.70 46.49 15.05
N ALA A 85 -5.71 45.16 15.24
CA ALA A 85 -5.38 44.53 16.50
C ALA A 85 -3.94 44.77 16.98
N PHE A 86 -3.00 44.97 16.06
CA PHE A 86 -1.60 45.28 16.39
C PHE A 86 -1.47 46.61 17.13
N SER A 87 -2.41 47.55 16.92
CA SER A 87 -2.43 48.84 17.61
C SER A 87 -2.98 48.73 19.04
N VAL A 88 -3.75 47.69 19.34
CA VAL A 88 -4.39 47.47 20.65
C VAL A 88 -3.51 46.57 21.51
N GLU A 89 -3.10 45.41 20.98
CA GLU A 89 -2.29 44.42 21.70
C GLU A 89 -1.12 43.90 20.83
N PRO A 90 -0.05 44.70 20.66
CA PRO A 90 1.08 44.38 19.78
C PRO A 90 1.84 43.12 20.21
N LEU A 91 1.89 42.83 21.50
CA LEU A 91 2.60 41.65 22.03
C LEU A 91 1.93 40.35 21.62
N LEU A 92 0.60 40.25 21.73
CA LEU A 92 -0.15 39.07 21.33
C LEU A 92 -0.13 38.88 19.81
N CYS A 93 -0.25 39.96 19.05
CA CYS A 93 -0.15 39.90 17.58
C CYS A 93 1.25 39.44 17.13
N THR A 94 2.31 39.91 17.78
CA THR A 94 3.68 39.46 17.50
C THR A 94 3.86 37.97 17.84
N ALA A 95 3.32 37.53 18.99
CA ALA A 95 3.36 36.13 19.39
C ALA A 95 2.60 35.22 18.41
N PHE A 96 1.45 35.66 17.89
CA PHE A 96 0.70 34.96 16.85
C PHE A 96 1.52 34.78 15.57
N VAL A 97 2.10 35.87 15.04
CA VAL A 97 2.93 35.81 13.83
C VAL A 97 4.11 34.86 14.00
N LEU A 98 4.79 34.91 15.16
CA LEU A 98 5.89 34.00 15.45
C LEU A 98 5.45 32.52 15.48
N CYS A 99 4.30 32.22 16.11
CA CYS A 99 3.74 30.88 16.12
C CYS A 99 3.45 30.37 14.70
N MET A 100 2.87 31.20 13.84
CA MET A 100 2.57 30.85 12.46
C MET A 100 3.83 30.63 11.62
N LEU A 101 4.88 31.43 11.82
CA LEU A 101 6.17 31.25 11.14
C LEU A 101 6.83 29.92 11.53
N ILE A 102 6.81 29.56 12.82
CA ILE A 102 7.36 28.28 13.30
C ILE A 102 6.55 27.10 12.74
N ALA A 103 5.22 27.20 12.76
CA ALA A 103 4.34 26.17 12.19
C ALA A 103 4.58 25.98 10.69
N ALA A 104 4.61 27.08 9.91
CA ALA A 104 4.88 27.04 8.48
C ALA A 104 6.29 26.48 8.17
N GLY A 105 7.31 26.92 8.91
CA GLY A 105 8.68 26.40 8.78
C GLY A 105 8.78 24.89 9.05
N THR A 106 8.01 24.40 10.03
CA THR A 106 7.94 22.95 10.35
C THR A 106 7.29 22.17 9.20
N ILE A 107 6.19 22.68 8.64
CA ILE A 107 5.50 22.07 7.49
C ILE A 107 6.44 22.00 6.28
N VAL A 108 7.11 23.11 5.94
CA VAL A 108 8.08 23.16 4.85
C VAL A 108 9.24 22.17 5.09
N MET A 109 9.80 22.12 6.30
CA MET A 109 10.83 21.15 6.65
C MET A 109 10.36 19.71 6.50
N LEU A 110 9.11 19.40 6.88
CA LEU A 110 8.54 18.07 6.70
C LEU A 110 8.45 17.69 5.22
N PHE A 111 7.98 18.60 4.36
CA PHE A 111 7.93 18.36 2.92
C PHE A 111 9.32 18.17 2.31
N VAL A 112 10.28 19.05 2.65
CA VAL A 112 11.66 18.98 2.13
C VAL A 112 12.37 17.72 2.60
N THR A 113 12.26 17.37 3.88
CA THR A 113 12.91 16.19 4.46
C THR A 113 12.34 14.92 3.85
N ASN A 114 11.01 14.81 3.73
CA ASN A 114 10.38 13.66 3.08
C ASN A 114 10.77 13.55 1.60
N LYS A 115 10.88 14.67 0.88
CA LYS A 115 11.33 14.68 -0.52
C LYS A 115 12.80 14.25 -0.65
N LYS A 116 13.68 14.75 0.21
CA LYS A 116 15.11 14.36 0.25
C LYS A 116 15.28 12.89 0.62
N ALA A 117 14.54 12.40 1.62
CA ALA A 117 14.54 10.99 2.01
C ALA A 117 14.13 10.07 0.86
N ARG A 118 13.09 10.44 0.10
CA ARG A 118 12.62 9.66 -1.06
C ARG A 118 13.58 9.69 -2.25
N SER A 119 14.48 10.67 -2.32
CA SER A 119 15.41 10.86 -3.43
C SER A 119 16.87 10.60 -3.05
N SER A 120 17.12 10.06 -1.84
CA SER A 120 18.48 9.84 -1.36
C SER A 120 19.21 8.82 -2.26
N PRO A 121 20.51 9.04 -2.53
CA PRO A 121 21.32 8.07 -3.29
C PRO A 121 21.29 6.67 -2.66
N GLU A 122 21.36 6.60 -1.33
CA GLU A 122 21.31 5.35 -0.56
C GLU A 122 19.99 4.58 -0.79
N LEU A 123 18.85 5.28 -0.86
CA LEU A 123 17.56 4.64 -1.15
C LEU A 123 17.48 4.18 -2.61
N LYS A 124 18.03 4.96 -3.54
CA LYS A 124 18.10 4.56 -4.95
C LYS A 124 18.96 3.32 -5.15
N GLU A 125 20.11 3.26 -4.50
CA GLU A 125 21.02 2.10 -4.52
C GLU A 125 20.35 0.86 -3.90
N ALA A 126 19.73 1.00 -2.73
CA ALA A 126 19.02 -0.11 -2.09
C ALA A 126 17.85 -0.63 -2.94
N ASN A 127 17.08 0.25 -3.58
CA ASN A 127 16.03 -0.15 -4.52
C ASN A 127 16.59 -0.78 -5.79
N ALA A 128 17.71 -0.28 -6.33
CA ALA A 128 18.37 -0.87 -7.50
C ALA A 128 18.88 -2.27 -7.19
N ARG A 129 19.42 -2.51 -6.00
CA ARG A 129 19.79 -3.84 -5.52
C ARG A 129 18.57 -4.76 -5.46
N LEU A 130 17.46 -4.32 -4.84
CA LEU A 130 16.24 -5.13 -4.81
C LEU A 130 15.70 -5.44 -6.21
N ALA A 131 15.75 -4.48 -7.14
CA ALA A 131 15.36 -4.69 -8.53
C ALA A 131 16.31 -5.66 -9.27
N SER A 132 17.60 -5.68 -8.93
CA SER A 132 18.54 -6.68 -9.46
C SER A 132 18.25 -8.08 -8.93
N LEU A 133 17.91 -8.20 -7.63
CA LEU A 133 17.47 -9.46 -7.04
C LEU A 133 16.14 -9.93 -7.65
N ASP A 134 15.23 -9.02 -7.97
CA ASP A 134 13.96 -9.34 -8.65
C ASP A 134 14.21 -10.01 -10.01
N LYS A 135 15.11 -9.46 -10.82
CA LYS A 135 15.52 -10.07 -12.10
C LYS A 135 16.19 -11.43 -11.92
N ASN A 136 17.05 -11.58 -10.92
CA ASN A 136 17.69 -12.86 -10.64
C ASN A 136 16.67 -13.90 -10.18
N SER A 137 15.68 -13.48 -9.38
CA SER A 137 14.59 -14.35 -8.93
C SER A 137 13.77 -14.88 -10.10
N GLU A 138 13.55 -14.07 -11.14
CA GLU A 138 12.82 -14.50 -12.35
C GLU A 138 13.52 -15.68 -13.01
N ILE A 139 14.85 -15.65 -13.12
CA ILE A 139 15.65 -16.74 -13.69
C ILE A 139 15.57 -17.98 -12.80
N MET A 140 15.74 -17.81 -11.49
CA MET A 140 15.74 -18.93 -10.54
C MET A 140 14.38 -19.63 -10.44
N LEU A 141 13.29 -18.85 -10.53
CA LEU A 141 11.92 -19.34 -10.46
C LEU A 141 11.37 -19.80 -11.81
N GLY A 142 12.16 -19.73 -12.89
CA GLY A 142 11.74 -20.13 -14.23
C GLY A 142 10.62 -19.26 -14.82
N ILE A 143 10.52 -17.99 -14.41
CA ILE A 143 9.48 -17.08 -14.89
C ILE A 143 9.76 -16.76 -16.38
N PRO A 144 8.78 -16.89 -17.28
CA PRO A 144 8.97 -16.58 -18.69
C PRO A 144 9.24 -15.09 -18.90
N GLN A 145 9.83 -14.71 -20.04
CA GLN A 145 10.05 -13.29 -20.37
C GLN A 145 8.73 -12.54 -20.62
N GLU A 146 7.70 -13.25 -21.08
CA GLU A 146 6.38 -12.71 -21.35
C GLU A 146 5.47 -12.91 -20.13
N TYR A 147 5.29 -11.85 -19.35
CA TYR A 147 4.36 -11.81 -18.22
C TYR A 147 3.67 -10.45 -18.13
N GLU A 148 2.51 -10.43 -17.46
CA GLU A 148 1.79 -9.21 -17.12
C GLU A 148 2.07 -8.81 -15.67
N LYS A 149 2.41 -7.53 -15.44
CA LYS A 149 2.55 -6.98 -14.08
C LYS A 149 1.19 -6.63 -13.49
N VAL A 150 0.69 -7.47 -12.60
CA VAL A 150 -0.63 -7.32 -11.97
C VAL A 150 -0.52 -7.00 -10.48
N ASP A 151 -1.63 -6.52 -9.92
CA ASP A 151 -1.79 -6.24 -8.50
C ASP A 151 -2.69 -7.31 -7.88
N VAL A 152 -2.26 -7.90 -6.76
CA VAL A 152 -3.09 -8.81 -5.95
C VAL A 152 -3.19 -8.31 -4.51
N LEU A 153 -4.35 -8.53 -3.91
CA LEU A 153 -4.67 -8.03 -2.58
C LEU A 153 -4.44 -9.11 -1.54
N SER A 154 -3.57 -8.82 -0.58
CA SER A 154 -3.39 -9.64 0.62
C SER A 154 -3.96 -8.96 1.85
N PHE A 155 -4.29 -9.75 2.86
CA PHE A 155 -4.79 -9.23 4.13
C PHE A 155 -4.53 -10.19 5.28
N GLU A 156 -4.39 -9.63 6.47
CA GLU A 156 -4.41 -10.40 7.70
C GLU A 156 -5.85 -10.56 8.21
N TYR A 157 -6.16 -11.71 8.79
CA TYR A 157 -7.48 -11.95 9.37
C TYR A 157 -7.42 -12.71 10.69
N VAL A 158 -8.47 -12.55 11.49
CA VAL A 158 -8.74 -13.40 12.66
C VAL A 158 -10.06 -14.12 12.45
N GLU A 159 -10.12 -15.37 12.88
CA GLU A 159 -11.39 -16.10 12.92
C GLU A 159 -12.07 -15.86 14.27
N LYS A 160 -13.30 -15.38 14.24
CA LYS A 160 -14.15 -15.21 15.44
C LYS A 160 -15.53 -15.74 15.13
N ASP A 161 -16.02 -16.68 15.95
CA ASP A 161 -17.35 -17.30 15.81
C ASP A 161 -17.58 -17.93 14.42
N GLY A 162 -16.55 -18.60 13.88
CA GLY A 162 -16.59 -19.20 12.53
C GLY A 162 -16.64 -18.19 11.38
N LYS A 163 -16.40 -16.90 11.66
CA LYS A 163 -16.36 -15.83 10.65
C LYS A 163 -14.96 -15.25 10.53
N VAL A 164 -14.48 -15.16 9.30
CA VAL A 164 -13.25 -14.45 8.93
C VAL A 164 -13.48 -12.94 9.09
N LYS A 165 -12.79 -12.32 10.05
CA LYS A 165 -12.74 -10.87 10.22
C LYS A 165 -11.37 -10.37 9.79
N ILE A 166 -11.35 -9.59 8.70
CA ILE A 166 -10.15 -8.90 8.24
C ILE A 166 -9.70 -7.93 9.33
N LYS A 167 -8.42 -7.95 9.64
CA LYS A 167 -7.84 -7.12 10.68
C LYS A 167 -7.48 -5.76 10.10
N ASP A 168 -7.98 -4.70 10.73
CA ASP A 168 -7.54 -3.33 10.44
C ASP A 168 -6.21 -3.08 11.16
N THR A 169 -5.11 -3.65 10.65
CA THR A 169 -3.77 -3.44 11.23
C THR A 169 -3.15 -2.09 10.85
N GLN A 170 -3.61 -1.49 9.76
CA GLN A 170 -3.06 -0.24 9.22
C GLN A 170 -4.18 0.68 8.72
N SER A 171 -3.83 1.84 8.16
CA SER A 171 -4.77 2.77 7.51
C SER A 171 -5.42 2.22 6.24
N TYR A 172 -5.20 0.94 5.93
CA TYR A 172 -5.74 0.20 4.81
C TYR A 172 -6.13 -1.22 5.23
N LYS A 173 -7.13 -1.78 4.54
CA LYS A 173 -7.63 -3.15 4.79
C LYS A 173 -6.87 -4.22 4.02
N TYR A 174 -6.28 -3.83 2.88
CA TYR A 174 -5.58 -4.75 1.99
C TYR A 174 -4.24 -4.16 1.59
N LEU A 175 -3.23 -5.01 1.62
CA LEU A 175 -1.93 -4.76 1.03
C LEU A 175 -2.02 -4.98 -0.48
N ASN A 176 -1.47 -4.05 -1.25
CA ASN A 176 -1.38 -4.17 -2.71
C ASN A 176 -0.02 -4.77 -3.09
N ASN A 177 0.00 -6.03 -3.49
CA ASN A 177 1.23 -6.75 -3.86
C ASN A 177 1.37 -6.75 -5.38
N ALA A 178 2.50 -6.29 -5.88
CA ALA A 178 2.85 -6.43 -7.29
C ALA A 178 3.26 -7.89 -7.55
N MET A 179 2.63 -8.50 -8.56
CA MET A 179 2.89 -9.87 -8.99
C MET A 179 3.13 -9.92 -10.49
N LYS A 180 3.80 -10.98 -10.93
CA LYS A 180 3.99 -11.33 -12.34
C LYS A 180 2.96 -12.43 -12.66
N LEU A 181 2.03 -12.14 -13.57
CA LEU A 181 0.98 -13.05 -14.01
C LEU A 181 1.36 -13.61 -15.39
N TYR A 182 1.37 -14.93 -15.51
CA TYR A 182 1.63 -15.61 -16.78
C TYR A 182 0.90 -16.94 -16.82
N LYS A 183 0.82 -17.51 -18.03
CA LYS A 183 0.29 -18.85 -18.26
C LYS A 183 1.45 -19.80 -18.51
N ASP A 184 1.48 -20.92 -17.82
CA ASP A 184 2.42 -22.02 -18.07
C ASP A 184 1.64 -23.31 -18.25
N GLY A 185 1.60 -23.83 -19.48
CA GLY A 185 0.72 -24.95 -19.84
C GLY A 185 -0.75 -24.64 -19.49
N ASP A 186 -1.36 -25.49 -18.66
CA ASP A 186 -2.73 -25.35 -18.15
C ASP A 186 -2.80 -24.64 -16.78
N MET A 187 -1.74 -23.97 -16.37
CA MET A 187 -1.63 -23.29 -15.09
C MET A 187 -1.69 -21.77 -15.27
N LEU A 188 -2.45 -21.11 -14.40
CA LEU A 188 -2.37 -19.69 -14.13
C LEU A 188 -1.33 -19.48 -13.03
N CYS A 189 -0.24 -18.79 -13.36
CA CYS A 189 0.89 -18.60 -12.47
C CYS A 189 0.98 -17.14 -12.01
N LEU A 190 1.16 -16.96 -10.70
CA LEU A 190 1.43 -15.67 -10.06
C LEU A 190 2.74 -15.76 -9.31
N ALA A 191 3.68 -14.89 -9.62
CA ALA A 191 4.98 -14.90 -8.98
C ALA A 191 5.30 -13.56 -8.30
N ASP A 192 5.84 -13.65 -7.09
CA ASP A 192 6.56 -12.56 -6.45
C ASP A 192 8.08 -12.77 -6.62
N ILE A 193 8.90 -12.06 -5.84
CA ILE A 193 10.37 -12.18 -5.85
C ILE A 193 10.88 -13.47 -5.17
N GLU A 194 10.04 -14.17 -4.41
CA GLU A 194 10.42 -15.34 -3.60
C GLU A 194 9.85 -16.65 -4.12
N ARG A 195 8.69 -16.63 -4.78
CA ARG A 195 7.94 -17.86 -5.09
C ARG A 195 6.96 -17.71 -6.25
N VAL A 196 6.57 -18.85 -6.80
CA VAL A 196 5.52 -18.98 -7.81
C VAL A 196 4.32 -19.72 -7.21
N TYR A 197 3.14 -19.14 -7.38
CA TYR A 197 1.84 -19.75 -7.10
C TYR A 197 1.22 -20.22 -8.41
N SER A 198 0.88 -21.50 -8.51
CA SER A 198 0.31 -22.10 -9.72
C SER A 198 -1.07 -22.66 -9.43
N LEU A 199 -2.07 -22.18 -10.16
CA LEU A 199 -3.46 -22.64 -10.07
C LEU A 199 -3.90 -23.25 -11.40
N PRO A 200 -4.43 -24.48 -11.44
CA PRO A 200 -4.98 -25.03 -12.67
C PRO A 200 -6.08 -24.12 -13.22
N VAL A 201 -6.01 -23.79 -14.51
CA VAL A 201 -7.03 -22.95 -15.16
C VAL A 201 -8.42 -23.61 -15.07
N ALA A 202 -8.47 -24.94 -15.14
CA ALA A 202 -9.70 -25.73 -14.99
C ALA A 202 -10.37 -25.57 -13.60
N ASP A 203 -9.61 -25.19 -12.57
CA ASP A 203 -10.12 -25.00 -11.22
C ASP A 203 -10.71 -23.60 -11.01
N VAL A 204 -10.40 -22.64 -11.89
CA VAL A 204 -11.00 -21.32 -11.89
C VAL A 204 -12.46 -21.44 -12.34
N LYS A 205 -13.41 -21.03 -11.49
CA LYS A 205 -14.85 -21.21 -11.76
C LYS A 205 -15.53 -19.94 -12.21
N LYS A 206 -15.19 -18.80 -11.60
CA LYS A 206 -15.78 -17.50 -11.90
C LYS A 206 -15.03 -16.35 -11.28
N TYR A 207 -15.31 -15.16 -11.79
CA TYR A 207 -14.95 -13.88 -11.19
C TYR A 207 -16.17 -13.26 -10.51
N VAL A 208 -16.02 -12.74 -9.30
CA VAL A 208 -17.07 -12.03 -8.57
C VAL A 208 -16.63 -10.59 -8.32
N LEU A 209 -17.23 -9.65 -9.03
CA LEU A 209 -17.00 -8.22 -8.85
C LEU A 209 -17.70 -7.74 -7.58
N LYS A 210 -16.91 -7.25 -6.62
CA LYS A 210 -17.43 -6.81 -5.32
C LYS A 210 -18.08 -5.43 -5.42
N LYS A 211 -19.25 -5.26 -4.79
CA LYS A 211 -19.96 -3.95 -4.79
C LYS A 211 -19.16 -2.89 -4.06
N ARG A 212 -18.57 -3.27 -2.92
CA ARG A 212 -17.85 -2.36 -2.03
C ARG A 212 -16.49 -2.00 -2.62
N LYS A 213 -16.12 -0.73 -2.52
CA LYS A 213 -14.74 -0.29 -2.70
C LYS A 213 -13.90 -0.70 -1.49
N THR A 214 -12.61 -0.85 -1.71
CA THR A 214 -11.62 -1.09 -0.67
C THR A 214 -10.47 -0.11 -0.78
N ILE A 215 -9.79 0.11 0.35
CA ILE A 215 -8.58 0.93 0.43
C ILE A 215 -7.39 -0.01 0.25
N ILE A 216 -6.64 0.19 -0.83
CA ILE A 216 -5.42 -0.56 -1.14
C ILE A 216 -4.19 0.31 -0.85
N SER A 217 -3.15 -0.29 -0.30
CA SER A 217 -1.91 0.40 0.05
C SER A 217 -1.07 0.73 -1.19
N GLY A 218 -0.75 2.00 -1.42
CA GLY A 218 0.20 2.39 -2.48
C GLY A 218 -0.30 2.16 -3.91
N TRP A 219 0.63 2.32 -4.86
CA TRP A 219 0.39 2.21 -6.30
C TRP A 219 1.62 1.61 -6.97
N ASN A 220 1.46 0.46 -7.62
CA ASN A 220 2.57 -0.32 -8.18
C ASN A 220 2.74 -0.13 -9.70
N LYS A 221 1.97 0.78 -10.32
CA LYS A 221 1.98 0.97 -11.77
C LYS A 221 2.78 2.21 -12.16
N GLU A 222 3.40 2.14 -13.33
CA GLU A 222 4.17 3.25 -13.89
C GLU A 222 3.27 4.42 -14.29
N THR A 223 2.14 4.12 -14.96
CA THR A 223 1.11 5.12 -15.27
C THR A 223 0.35 5.50 -13.99
N ALA A 224 0.07 6.79 -13.81
CA ALA A 224 -0.71 7.25 -12.67
C ALA A 224 -2.13 6.66 -12.66
N TYR A 225 -2.70 6.51 -11.46
CA TYR A 225 -4.01 5.89 -11.24
C TYR A 225 -5.19 6.62 -11.93
N ASN A 226 -5.00 7.90 -12.25
CA ASN A 226 -5.97 8.77 -12.90
C ASN A 226 -5.61 9.06 -14.37
N GLU A 227 -4.74 8.26 -14.98
CA GLU A 227 -4.26 8.43 -16.35
C GLU A 227 -4.39 7.14 -17.17
N GLY A 228 -4.32 7.28 -18.49
CA GLY A 228 -4.29 6.17 -19.44
C GLY A 228 -5.45 5.18 -19.24
N ARG A 229 -5.11 3.87 -19.19
CA ARG A 229 -6.10 2.78 -19.05
C ARG A 229 -6.87 2.81 -17.73
N TYR A 230 -6.40 3.57 -16.72
CA TYR A 230 -6.95 3.54 -15.37
C TYR A 230 -8.12 4.51 -15.15
N ILE A 231 -8.26 5.54 -15.99
CA ILE A 231 -9.32 6.57 -15.90
C ILE A 231 -10.72 5.96 -15.80
N LYS A 232 -10.99 4.90 -16.58
CA LYS A 232 -12.31 4.25 -16.63
C LYS A 232 -12.75 3.62 -15.31
N TYR A 233 -11.81 3.31 -14.41
CA TYR A 233 -12.11 2.70 -13.11
C TYR A 233 -12.45 3.71 -12.01
N LYS A 234 -12.36 5.01 -12.30
CA LYS A 234 -12.73 6.10 -11.36
C LYS A 234 -12.12 5.90 -9.96
N LEU A 235 -10.82 5.58 -9.95
CA LEU A 235 -10.01 5.43 -8.74
C LEU A 235 -9.88 6.78 -8.02
N SER A 236 -9.88 6.78 -6.69
CA SER A 236 -9.62 7.98 -5.91
C SER A 236 -8.50 7.75 -4.91
N LYS A 237 -7.74 8.80 -4.60
CA LYS A 237 -6.66 8.77 -3.61
C LYS A 237 -7.16 9.42 -2.32
N ASN A 238 -6.91 8.78 -1.18
CA ASN A 238 -7.20 9.37 0.13
C ASN A 238 -6.03 10.24 0.63
N ASP A 239 -6.24 10.97 1.72
CA ASP A 239 -5.24 11.91 2.27
C ASP A 239 -3.93 11.21 2.69
N ASN A 240 -4.01 9.92 3.03
CA ASN A 240 -2.85 9.08 3.36
C ASN A 240 -2.12 8.55 2.12
N GLY A 241 -2.62 8.86 0.93
CA GLY A 241 -2.06 8.46 -0.35
C GLY A 241 -2.41 7.04 -0.80
N SER A 242 -3.30 6.35 -0.09
CA SER A 242 -3.86 5.05 -0.47
C SER A 242 -4.94 5.21 -1.54
N ILE A 243 -5.17 4.16 -2.33
CA ILE A 243 -6.12 4.19 -3.45
C ILE A 243 -7.42 3.48 -3.06
N ASN A 244 -8.55 4.11 -3.37
CA ASN A 244 -9.87 3.51 -3.28
C ASN A 244 -10.20 2.85 -4.62
N SER A 245 -10.31 1.53 -4.61
CA SER A 245 -10.62 0.73 -5.80
C SER A 245 -11.75 -0.25 -5.52
N LYS A 246 -12.56 -0.56 -6.53
CA LYS A 246 -13.30 -1.81 -6.55
C LYS A 246 -12.33 -2.96 -6.77
N PHE A 247 -12.75 -4.16 -6.38
CA PHE A 247 -11.94 -5.35 -6.51
C PHE A 247 -12.79 -6.54 -6.92
N CYS A 248 -12.13 -7.54 -7.47
CA CYS A 248 -12.71 -8.77 -7.93
C CYS A 248 -12.17 -9.93 -7.08
N ALA A 249 -13.02 -10.94 -6.88
CA ALA A 249 -12.65 -12.23 -6.32
C ALA A 249 -12.67 -13.29 -7.42
N MET A 250 -11.51 -13.82 -7.80
CA MET A 250 -11.43 -15.03 -8.61
C MET A 250 -11.65 -16.22 -7.71
N ARG A 251 -12.70 -17.00 -7.97
CA ARG A 251 -13.01 -18.21 -7.20
C ARG A 251 -12.45 -19.43 -7.90
N CYS A 252 -11.69 -20.20 -7.16
CA CYS A 252 -11.19 -21.51 -7.58
C CYS A 252 -11.65 -22.58 -6.59
N ALA A 253 -11.83 -23.79 -7.10
CA ALA A 253 -12.16 -24.95 -6.28
C ALA A 253 -11.23 -26.10 -6.68
N ASP A 254 -10.47 -26.60 -5.72
CA ASP A 254 -9.61 -27.77 -5.87
C ASP A 254 -10.17 -28.95 -5.05
N SER A 255 -9.47 -30.07 -5.04
CA SER A 255 -9.86 -31.26 -4.27
C SER A 255 -9.84 -31.06 -2.74
N PHE A 256 -9.36 -29.93 -2.25
CA PHE A 256 -9.20 -29.62 -0.84
C PHE A 256 -10.08 -28.47 -0.35
N GLY A 257 -10.79 -27.79 -1.26
CA GLY A 257 -11.85 -26.86 -0.93
C GLY A 257 -11.97 -25.68 -1.88
N GLU A 258 -12.71 -24.68 -1.41
CA GLU A 258 -12.95 -23.45 -2.15
C GLU A 258 -12.00 -22.34 -1.69
N TYR A 259 -11.36 -21.74 -2.69
CA TYR A 259 -10.43 -20.64 -2.54
C TYR A 259 -10.90 -19.42 -3.34
N GLU A 260 -10.47 -18.25 -2.89
CA GLU A 260 -10.62 -17.01 -3.63
C GLU A 260 -9.32 -16.22 -3.66
N LEU A 261 -9.10 -15.49 -4.75
CA LEU A 261 -7.96 -14.60 -4.93
C LEU A 261 -8.50 -13.21 -5.23
N PHE A 262 -8.03 -12.22 -4.46
CA PHE A 262 -8.49 -10.85 -4.61
C PHE A 262 -7.49 -10.04 -5.43
N PHE A 263 -8.01 -9.26 -6.38
CA PHE A 263 -7.23 -8.29 -7.15
C PHE A 263 -8.10 -7.06 -7.47
N PRO A 264 -7.51 -5.88 -7.69
CA PRO A 264 -8.25 -4.69 -8.09
C PRO A 264 -9.00 -4.91 -9.42
N GLU A 265 -10.18 -4.30 -9.58
CA GLU A 265 -11.01 -4.46 -10.80
C GLU A 265 -10.25 -4.14 -12.10
N TYR A 266 -9.24 -3.28 -12.02
CA TYR A 266 -8.41 -2.92 -13.15
C TYR A 266 -7.49 -4.03 -13.67
N GLU A 267 -7.32 -5.11 -12.93
CA GLU A 267 -6.54 -6.29 -13.35
C GLU A 267 -7.40 -7.39 -13.99
N LEU A 268 -8.73 -7.25 -13.97
CA LEU A 268 -9.65 -8.31 -14.43
C LEU A 268 -9.37 -8.75 -15.88
N ALA A 269 -9.00 -7.82 -16.75
CA ALA A 269 -8.73 -8.13 -18.15
C ALA A 269 -7.53 -9.09 -18.31
N GLN A 270 -6.48 -8.90 -17.50
CA GLN A 270 -5.26 -9.71 -17.52
C GLN A 270 -5.55 -11.14 -17.04
N PHE A 271 -6.31 -11.28 -15.95
CA PHE A 271 -6.73 -12.59 -15.46
C PHE A 271 -7.63 -13.33 -16.46
N LYS A 272 -8.58 -12.62 -17.08
CA LYS A 272 -9.48 -13.17 -18.10
C LYS A 272 -8.76 -13.64 -19.36
N ALA A 273 -7.61 -13.05 -19.70
CA ALA A 273 -6.82 -13.49 -20.85
C ALA A 273 -6.24 -14.91 -20.66
N ILE A 274 -6.10 -15.36 -19.41
CA ILE A 274 -5.59 -16.71 -19.07
C ILE A 274 -6.74 -17.67 -18.77
N ALA A 275 -7.71 -17.24 -17.95
CA ALA A 275 -8.86 -18.03 -17.55
C ALA A 275 -10.16 -17.31 -17.91
N ASP A 276 -10.72 -17.61 -19.08
CA ASP A 276 -11.97 -16.99 -19.53
C ASP A 276 -13.20 -17.70 -18.94
N VAL A 277 -13.56 -17.27 -17.73
CA VAL A 277 -14.75 -17.75 -17.01
C VAL A 277 -15.77 -16.64 -16.79
N PRO A 278 -17.02 -16.97 -16.42
CA PRO A 278 -18.06 -15.98 -16.19
C PRO A 278 -17.69 -14.93 -15.13
N VAL A 279 -18.15 -13.71 -15.34
CA VAL A 279 -18.03 -12.59 -14.38
C VAL A 279 -19.40 -12.29 -13.81
N GLU A 280 -19.54 -12.44 -12.50
CA GLU A 280 -20.74 -12.12 -11.75
C GLU A 280 -20.54 -10.83 -10.95
N LYS A 281 -21.63 -10.12 -10.68
CA LYS A 281 -21.65 -9.03 -9.70
C LYS A 281 -22.18 -9.61 -8.38
N GLU A 282 -21.53 -9.26 -7.28
CA GLU A 282 -22.11 -9.43 -5.93
C GLU A 282 -23.45 -8.69 -5.83
#